data_AF-Q4V7D5-F1
#
_entry.id   AF-Q4V7D5-F1
#
_cell.length_a   1.000
_cell.length_b   1.000
_cell.length_c   1.000
_cell.angle_alpha   90.00
_cell.angle_beta   90.00
_cell.angle_gamma   90.00
#
_symmetry.space_group_name_H-M   'P 1'
#
loop_
_entity.id
_entity.type
_entity.pdbx_description
1 polymer ?
#
loop_
_entity_poly.entity_id
_entity_poly.type
_entity_poly.pdbx_seq_one_letter_code
_entity_poly.pdbx_strand_id
1 'polypeptide(L)'
;GDYPWGFRIQFSKPIVVTEVDTNSAAEEAGLQIGDVVLSVNGTEVTSVEHAEAVHLAKKGPDILTMVVGSDISRCPNTPWPTCRGYLHKRTHSGFVKGWRKRWFVLKHDGFLLYYKHRKDEGKWPPVDVIKLEGAEVDIDNSLGKPFVFNCMPQSGSRTFCLCATSNQEMKRWLEAMQKAARPVRQNHVWEDVTAHNSSLPPLAIKHPECLGLLHQLERSTDVWIQHYCILKDGCLYFYASIRSTQASDGTTAVPL
;
A
#
# COMPACT_ATOMS: atom_id res chain seq x y z
N GLY A 1 40.19 0.22 23.57
CA GLY A 1 40.30 -1.01 22.77
C GLY A 1 40.55 -0.59 21.35
N ASP A 2 41.79 -0.76 20.89
CA ASP A 2 42.24 -0.34 19.57
C ASP A 2 41.63 -1.22 18.49
N TYR A 3 40.87 -0.60 17.59
CA TYR A 3 40.37 -1.26 16.38
C TYR A 3 41.29 -0.86 15.21
N PRO A 4 41.90 -1.81 14.50
CA PRO A 4 43.01 -1.54 13.57
C PRO A 4 42.61 -0.81 12.28
N TRP A 5 41.33 -0.49 12.08
CA TRP A 5 40.82 0.15 10.87
C TRP A 5 40.22 1.55 11.09
N GLY A 6 40.17 2.06 12.32
CA GLY A 6 39.74 3.44 12.59
C GLY A 6 38.25 3.75 12.36
N PHE A 7 37.38 2.76 12.13
CA PHE A 7 35.94 2.95 12.06
C PHE A 7 35.18 1.83 12.78
N ARG A 8 33.92 2.11 13.17
CA ARG A 8 33.01 1.15 13.80
C ARG A 8 31.82 0.94 12.88
N ILE A 9 31.51 -0.32 12.56
CA ILE A 9 30.26 -0.69 11.90
C ILE A 9 29.24 -0.96 13.01
N GLN A 10 28.13 -0.23 13.01
CA GLN A 10 26.97 -0.51 13.85
C GLN A 10 25.80 -0.90 12.96
N PHE A 11 25.24 -2.09 13.18
CA PHE A 11 23.99 -2.51 12.56
C PHE A 11 22.83 -2.20 13.53
N SER A 12 22.21 -1.04 13.40
CA SER A 12 20.92 -0.76 14.02
C SER A 12 19.88 -0.65 12.91
N LYS A 13 18.92 -1.58 12.85
CA LYS A 13 17.75 -1.41 11.98
C LYS A 13 16.94 -0.23 12.52
N PRO A 14 16.41 0.64 11.64
CA PRO A 14 15.55 1.74 12.08
C PRO A 14 14.32 1.21 12.82
N ILE A 15 13.85 1.99 13.79
CA ILE A 15 12.62 1.67 14.52
C ILE A 15 11.44 2.10 13.66
N VAL A 16 10.60 1.15 13.25
CA VAL A 16 9.48 1.37 12.32
C VAL A 16 8.15 1.11 13.02
N VAL A 17 7.15 1.94 12.75
CA VAL A 17 5.77 1.69 13.16
C VAL A 17 5.19 0.54 12.35
N THR A 18 4.88 -0.58 12.99
CA THR A 18 4.35 -1.77 12.29
C THR A 18 2.83 -1.88 12.38
N GLU A 19 2.22 -1.30 13.41
CA GLU A 19 0.78 -1.36 13.66
C GLU A 19 0.31 -0.06 14.35
N VAL A 20 -0.91 0.35 14.06
CA VAL A 20 -1.61 1.45 14.74
C VAL A 20 -3.02 0.97 15.06
N ASP A 21 -3.41 1.03 16.34
CA ASP A 21 -4.74 0.60 16.78
C ASP A 21 -5.81 1.61 16.36
N THR A 22 -6.97 1.10 15.95
CA THR A 22 -8.13 1.92 15.57
C THR A 22 -8.70 2.70 16.76
N ASN A 23 -9.01 3.97 16.57
CA ASN A 23 -9.47 4.93 17.60
C ASN A 23 -8.46 5.09 18.74
N SER A 24 -7.17 4.92 18.46
CA SER A 24 -6.10 5.19 19.42
C SER A 24 -5.60 6.63 19.29
N ALA A 25 -4.97 7.15 20.35
CA ALA A 25 -4.30 8.45 20.31
C ALA A 25 -3.24 8.53 19.19
N ALA A 26 -2.64 7.40 18.80
CA ALA A 26 -1.70 7.33 17.69
C ALA A 26 -2.37 7.53 16.32
N GLU A 27 -3.56 6.94 16.10
CA GLU A 27 -4.35 7.16 14.88
C GLU A 27 -4.82 8.63 14.78
N GLU A 28 -5.29 9.19 15.90
CA GLU A 28 -5.75 10.59 15.96
C GLU A 28 -4.60 11.59 15.74
N ALA A 29 -3.39 11.26 16.21
CA ALA A 29 -2.17 12.04 15.96
C ALA A 29 -1.64 11.88 14.51
N GLY A 30 -2.26 11.02 13.70
CA GLY A 30 -1.89 10.80 12.30
C GLY A 30 -0.68 9.89 12.09
N LEU A 31 -0.27 9.12 13.11
CA LEU A 31 0.81 8.14 13.00
C LEU A 31 0.39 7.03 12.04
N GLN A 32 1.29 6.60 11.15
CA GLN A 32 1.01 5.58 10.15
C GLN A 32 1.97 4.41 10.23
N ILE A 33 1.48 3.25 9.80
CA ILE A 33 2.33 2.08 9.59
C ILE A 33 3.37 2.43 8.52
N GLY A 34 4.64 2.14 8.81
CA GLY A 34 5.78 2.45 7.95
C GLY A 34 6.53 3.72 8.35
N ASP A 35 5.98 4.56 9.23
CA ASP A 35 6.71 5.71 9.76
C ASP A 35 7.97 5.24 10.51
N VAL A 36 9.09 5.91 10.25
CA VAL A 36 10.36 5.66 10.94
C VAL A 36 10.45 6.60 12.14
N VAL A 37 10.66 6.04 13.33
CA VAL A 37 10.81 6.84 14.55
C VAL A 37 12.20 7.47 14.58
N LEU A 38 12.25 8.80 14.52
CA LEU A 38 13.48 9.58 14.58
C LEU A 38 13.80 10.03 16.01
N SER A 39 12.78 10.43 16.78
CA SER A 39 12.94 10.81 18.18
C SER A 39 11.73 10.48 19.05
N VAL A 40 11.99 10.28 20.35
CA VAL A 40 11.00 10.03 21.40
C VAL A 40 11.27 10.99 22.55
N ASN A 41 10.27 11.78 22.94
CA ASN A 41 10.34 12.81 23.99
C ASN A 41 11.55 13.74 23.83
N GLY A 42 11.85 14.14 22.60
CA GLY A 42 12.98 15.01 22.24
C GLY A 42 14.35 14.31 22.22
N THR A 43 14.42 13.01 22.52
CA THR A 43 15.65 12.21 22.45
C THR A 43 15.71 11.49 21.10
N GLU A 44 16.80 11.65 20.36
CA GLU A 44 17.00 10.96 19.08
C GLU A 44 17.15 9.44 19.29
N VAL A 45 16.45 8.64 18.48
CA VAL A 45 16.42 7.17 18.58
C VAL A 45 16.85 6.46 17.29
N THR A 46 17.44 7.17 16.34
CA THR A 46 17.86 6.62 15.03
C THR A 46 18.95 5.53 15.14
N SER A 47 19.75 5.58 16.20
CA SER A 47 20.90 4.68 16.46
C SER A 47 20.78 3.87 17.76
N VAL A 48 19.65 3.98 18.46
CA VAL A 48 19.44 3.28 19.74
C VAL A 48 18.76 1.92 19.52
N GLU A 49 18.91 1.03 20.48
CA GLU A 49 18.19 -0.25 20.45
C GLU A 49 16.70 -0.06 20.71
N HIS A 50 15.88 -0.93 20.11
CA HIS A 50 14.42 -0.89 20.28
C HIS A 50 13.99 -0.88 21.76
N ALA A 51 14.68 -1.64 22.62
CA ALA A 51 14.37 -1.70 24.04
C ALA A 51 14.52 -0.34 24.75
N GLU A 52 15.53 0.45 24.36
CA GLU A 52 15.79 1.76 24.94
C GLU A 52 14.76 2.80 24.46
N ALA A 53 14.40 2.77 23.18
CA ALA A 53 13.33 3.62 22.66
C ALA A 53 11.97 3.34 23.35
N VAL A 54 11.67 2.06 23.62
CA VAL A 54 10.49 1.66 24.40
C VAL A 54 10.59 2.16 25.84
N HIS A 55 11.78 2.13 26.45
CA HIS A 55 11.99 2.68 27.79
C HIS A 55 11.73 4.19 27.84
N LEU A 56 12.25 4.94 26.87
CA LEU A 56 12.03 6.39 26.73
C LEU A 56 10.56 6.74 26.52
N ALA A 57 9.84 5.94 25.73
CA ALA A 57 8.40 6.12 25.51
C ALA A 57 7.57 5.87 26.77
N LYS A 58 7.98 4.90 27.61
CA LYS A 58 7.26 4.52 28.84
C LYS A 58 7.57 5.40 30.05
N LYS A 59 8.78 5.99 30.11
CA LYS A 59 9.24 6.81 31.25
C LYS A 59 8.95 8.30 31.07
N GLY A 60 8.41 8.69 29.92
CA GLY A 60 8.04 10.07 29.60
C GLY A 60 6.88 10.61 30.43
N PRO A 61 6.56 11.92 30.27
CA PRO A 61 5.37 12.51 30.85
C PRO A 61 4.08 11.89 30.28
N ASP A 62 2.91 12.26 30.81
CA ASP A 62 1.59 11.78 30.35
C ASP A 62 1.35 12.00 28.83
N ILE A 63 2.10 12.92 28.21
CA ILE A 63 2.08 13.19 26.77
C ILE A 63 3.36 12.66 26.13
N LEU A 64 3.22 11.61 25.32
CA LEU A 64 4.30 11.09 24.48
C LEU A 64 4.47 11.97 23.23
N THR A 65 5.65 12.55 23.06
CA THR A 65 6.00 13.31 21.83
C THR A 65 6.96 12.49 20.98
N MET A 66 6.69 12.37 19.68
CA MET A 66 7.54 11.64 18.74
C MET A 66 7.77 12.48 17.48
N VAL A 67 9.00 12.42 16.95
CA VAL A 67 9.29 12.89 15.58
C VAL A 67 9.47 11.67 14.72
N VAL A 68 8.71 11.61 13.62
CA VAL A 68 8.78 10.53 12.65
C VAL A 68 9.24 11.04 11.30
N GLY A 69 10.02 10.24 10.61
CA GLY A 69 10.33 10.38 9.21
C GLY A 69 9.33 9.52 8.44
N SER A 70 8.37 10.17 7.78
CA SER A 70 7.59 9.50 6.76
C SER A 70 8.51 9.29 5.57
N ASP A 71 8.81 8.04 5.26
CA ASP A 71 9.76 7.72 4.21
C ASP A 71 9.31 8.32 2.86
N ILE A 72 10.25 8.98 2.16
CA ILE A 72 10.09 9.42 0.76
C ILE A 72 10.07 8.20 -0.15
N SER A 73 10.58 7.06 0.32
CA SER A 73 10.23 5.71 -0.16
C SER A 73 8.82 5.33 0.31
N ARG A 74 7.85 6.11 -0.18
CA ARG A 74 6.52 5.59 -0.49
C ARG A 74 6.71 4.52 -1.56
N CYS A 75 7.18 3.34 -1.16
CA CYS A 75 7.19 2.17 -2.01
C CYS A 75 5.78 2.04 -2.62
N PRO A 76 5.64 1.96 -3.95
CA PRO A 76 4.34 1.84 -4.63
C PRO A 76 3.53 0.57 -4.28
N ASN A 77 4.00 -0.26 -3.36
CA ASN A 77 3.51 -1.61 -3.09
C ASN A 77 2.81 -1.79 -1.74
N THR A 78 2.46 -0.72 -1.01
CA THR A 78 1.37 -0.82 -0.01
C THR A 78 0.21 0.07 -0.43
N PRO A 79 -0.71 -0.46 -1.26
CA PRO A 79 -1.98 0.22 -1.52
C PRO A 79 -2.82 0.18 -0.23
N TRP A 80 -2.72 1.28 0.52
CA TRP A 80 -3.76 1.79 1.41
C TRP A 80 -3.89 1.02 2.74
N PRO A 81 -4.31 1.70 3.82
CA PRO A 81 -4.43 1.04 5.11
C PRO A 81 -5.49 -0.07 4.99
N THR A 82 -5.02 -1.30 4.97
CA THR A 82 -5.82 -2.52 5.13
C THR A 82 -6.92 -2.32 6.17
N CYS A 83 -8.18 -2.23 5.73
CA CYS A 83 -9.31 -2.05 6.63
C CYS A 83 -9.55 -3.36 7.37
N ARG A 84 -9.41 -3.36 8.70
CA ARG A 84 -9.60 -4.53 9.56
C ARG A 84 -10.53 -4.19 10.71
N GLY A 85 -11.27 -5.18 11.17
CA GLY A 85 -12.23 -4.96 12.24
C GLY A 85 -13.27 -6.05 12.36
N TYR A 86 -14.08 -5.97 13.41
CA TYR A 86 -15.20 -6.87 13.59
C TYR A 86 -16.45 -6.34 12.90
N LEU A 87 -17.04 -7.15 12.03
CA LEU A 87 -18.38 -6.91 11.48
C LEU A 87 -19.31 -8.07 11.84
N HIS A 88 -20.59 -7.77 11.91
CA HIS A 88 -21.63 -8.78 12.01
C HIS A 88 -22.13 -9.12 10.61
N LYS A 89 -21.97 -10.37 10.17
CA LYS A 89 -22.52 -10.82 8.89
C LYS A 89 -23.79 -11.61 9.07
N ARG A 90 -24.76 -11.44 8.17
CA ARG A 90 -25.99 -12.24 8.14
C ARG A 90 -25.71 -13.65 7.62
N THR A 91 -26.27 -14.65 8.27
CA THR A 91 -26.17 -16.05 7.79
C THR A 91 -27.23 -16.33 6.74
N HIS A 92 -26.80 -16.92 5.62
CA HIS A 92 -27.71 -17.42 4.58
C HIS A 92 -28.06 -18.91 4.76
N SER A 93 -27.33 -19.64 5.61
CA SER A 93 -27.53 -21.08 5.86
C SER A 93 -28.14 -21.34 7.23
N GLY A 94 -29.25 -22.10 7.27
CA GLY A 94 -29.90 -22.63 8.47
C GLY A 94 -31.36 -22.17 8.67
N PHE A 95 -32.09 -22.86 9.54
CA PHE A 95 -33.49 -22.58 9.90
C PHE A 95 -33.70 -21.24 10.62
N VAL A 96 -32.62 -20.53 11.00
CA VAL A 96 -32.68 -19.21 11.64
C VAL A 96 -31.70 -18.25 10.94
N LYS A 97 -32.24 -17.18 10.35
CA LYS A 97 -31.44 -16.08 9.77
C LYS A 97 -30.89 -15.22 10.91
N GLY A 98 -29.63 -15.46 11.30
CA GLY A 98 -28.97 -14.76 12.42
C GLY A 98 -27.79 -13.90 11.97
N TRP A 99 -27.29 -13.07 12.89
CA TRP A 99 -26.08 -12.27 12.70
C TRP A 99 -24.90 -12.92 13.42
N ARG A 100 -23.73 -13.00 12.76
CA ARG A 100 -22.51 -13.58 13.35
C ARG A 100 -21.36 -12.60 13.28
N LYS A 101 -20.79 -12.25 14.44
CA LYS A 101 -19.57 -11.45 14.54
C LYS A 101 -18.39 -12.20 13.93
N ARG A 102 -17.64 -11.55 13.04
CA ARG A 102 -16.47 -12.11 12.35
C ARG A 102 -15.39 -11.03 12.23
N TRP A 103 -14.13 -11.46 12.24
CA TRP A 103 -13.00 -10.58 12.01
C TRP A 103 -12.78 -10.46 10.50
N PHE A 104 -12.98 -9.27 9.95
CA PHE A 104 -12.79 -8.99 8.52
C PHE A 104 -11.47 -8.27 8.30
N VAL A 105 -10.87 -8.57 7.16
CA VAL A 105 -9.59 -8.02 6.71
C VAL A 105 -9.72 -7.73 5.22
N LEU A 106 -9.76 -6.45 4.85
CA LEU A 106 -9.61 -6.01 3.48
C LEU A 106 -8.13 -5.86 3.18
N LYS A 107 -7.62 -6.68 2.26
CA LYS A 107 -6.25 -6.64 1.78
C LYS A 107 -6.12 -5.63 0.63
N HIS A 108 -4.88 -5.26 0.37
CA HIS A 108 -4.49 -4.24 -0.59
C HIS A 108 -4.71 -4.66 -2.06
N ASP A 109 -4.72 -5.97 -2.30
CA ASP A 109 -5.00 -6.63 -3.57
C ASP A 109 -6.51 -6.66 -3.90
N GLY A 110 -7.34 -5.99 -3.10
CA GLY A 110 -8.79 -5.92 -3.29
C GLY A 110 -9.53 -7.16 -2.80
N PHE A 111 -8.88 -8.06 -2.05
CA PHE A 111 -9.53 -9.21 -1.45
C PHE A 111 -10.01 -8.91 -0.03
N LEU A 112 -11.29 -9.16 0.22
CA LEU A 112 -11.89 -9.15 1.54
C LEU A 112 -11.92 -10.57 2.11
N LEU A 113 -11.23 -10.78 3.23
CA LEU A 113 -11.16 -12.05 3.93
C LEU A 113 -11.89 -11.93 5.27
N TYR A 114 -12.42 -13.04 5.78
CA TYR A 114 -12.86 -13.05 7.17
C TYR A 114 -12.58 -14.34 7.92
N TYR A 115 -12.40 -14.19 9.23
CA TYR A 115 -12.03 -15.23 10.17
C TYR A 115 -13.08 -15.35 11.29
N LYS A 116 -13.03 -16.45 12.05
CA LYS A 116 -13.88 -16.59 13.24
C LYS A 116 -13.49 -15.55 14.29
N HIS A 117 -12.18 -15.36 14.52
CA HIS A 117 -11.62 -14.43 15.50
C HIS A 117 -10.38 -13.70 14.97
N ARG A 118 -10.03 -12.55 15.57
CA ARG A 118 -8.81 -11.78 15.25
C ARG A 118 -7.54 -12.64 15.29
N LYS A 119 -7.40 -13.48 16.32
CA LYS A 119 -6.21 -14.33 16.54
C LYS A 119 -5.96 -15.38 15.45
N ASP A 120 -6.95 -15.62 14.58
CA ASP A 120 -6.85 -16.61 13.52
C ASP A 120 -6.18 -16.02 12.26
N GLU A 121 -6.14 -14.69 12.11
CA GLU A 121 -5.44 -14.02 11.02
C GLU A 121 -3.96 -14.40 11.03
N GLY A 122 -3.46 -14.92 9.90
CA GLY A 122 -2.06 -15.35 9.75
C GLY A 122 -1.72 -16.70 10.40
N LYS A 123 -2.64 -17.29 11.18
CA LYS A 123 -2.46 -18.63 11.79
C LYS A 123 -3.28 -19.71 11.09
N TRP A 124 -4.51 -19.36 10.69
CA TRP A 124 -5.45 -20.27 10.09
C TRP A 124 -5.93 -19.73 8.75
N PRO A 125 -6.36 -20.60 7.82
CA PRO A 125 -7.03 -20.16 6.62
C PRO A 125 -8.28 -19.31 6.94
N PRO A 126 -8.57 -18.29 6.12
CA PRO A 126 -9.80 -17.53 6.23
C PRO A 126 -11.01 -18.44 6.04
N VAL A 127 -12.12 -18.10 6.68
CA VAL A 127 -13.39 -18.79 6.48
C VAL A 127 -13.92 -18.57 5.07
N ASP A 128 -13.62 -17.42 4.47
CA ASP A 128 -13.97 -17.07 3.10
C ASP A 128 -13.06 -15.97 2.56
N VAL A 129 -12.94 -15.93 1.23
CA VAL A 129 -12.12 -14.97 0.48
C VAL A 129 -12.96 -14.40 -0.65
N ILE A 130 -13.14 -13.09 -0.66
CA ILE A 130 -14.06 -12.38 -1.55
C ILE A 130 -13.26 -11.38 -2.38
N LYS A 131 -13.24 -11.54 -3.70
CA LYS A 131 -12.66 -10.54 -4.60
C LYS A 131 -13.64 -9.37 -4.74
N LEU A 132 -13.20 -8.15 -4.43
CA LEU A 132 -14.07 -6.97 -4.49
C LEU A 132 -14.05 -6.26 -5.84
N GLU A 133 -13.09 -6.53 -6.72
CA GLU A 133 -13.06 -5.90 -8.05
C GLU A 133 -14.41 -6.06 -8.77
N GLY A 134 -15.02 -4.93 -9.16
CA GLY A 134 -16.33 -4.86 -9.79
C GLY A 134 -17.52 -5.12 -8.85
N ALA A 135 -17.30 -5.27 -7.54
CA ALA A 135 -18.36 -5.50 -6.58
C ALA A 135 -19.20 -4.23 -6.33
N GLU A 136 -20.49 -4.43 -6.09
CA GLU A 136 -21.37 -3.36 -5.63
C GLU A 136 -21.41 -3.35 -4.09
N VAL A 137 -21.11 -2.19 -3.50
CA VAL A 137 -21.07 -2.02 -2.04
C VAL A 137 -21.87 -0.79 -1.67
N ASP A 138 -22.99 -0.98 -0.97
CA ASP A 138 -23.92 0.11 -0.62
C ASP A 138 -24.64 -0.13 0.71
N ILE A 139 -25.16 0.95 1.31
CA ILE A 139 -25.95 0.94 2.53
C ILE A 139 -27.25 0.17 2.30
N ASP A 140 -27.67 -0.59 3.31
CA ASP A 140 -28.94 -1.32 3.30
C ASP A 140 -29.81 -0.93 4.49
N ASN A 141 -30.84 -0.14 4.20
CA ASN A 141 -31.83 0.30 5.19
C ASN A 141 -33.05 -0.63 5.30
N SER A 142 -33.13 -1.70 4.49
CA SER A 142 -34.32 -2.55 4.39
C SER A 142 -34.57 -3.42 5.63
N LEU A 143 -33.52 -3.70 6.41
CA LEU A 143 -33.58 -4.64 7.54
C LEU A 143 -33.98 -3.99 8.88
N GLY A 144 -34.26 -2.68 8.90
CA GLY A 144 -34.63 -1.94 10.13
C GLY A 144 -33.55 -1.92 11.21
N LYS A 145 -32.32 -2.33 10.87
CA LYS A 145 -31.16 -2.38 11.77
C LYS A 145 -30.16 -1.30 11.34
N PRO A 146 -29.63 -0.48 12.26
CA PRO A 146 -28.69 0.57 11.90
C PRO A 146 -27.33 -0.02 11.48
N PHE A 147 -26.58 0.78 10.72
CA PHE A 147 -25.19 0.50 10.31
C PHE A 147 -25.03 -0.74 9.43
N VAL A 148 -26.05 -1.06 8.62
CA VAL A 148 -26.05 -2.21 7.71
C VAL A 148 -25.70 -1.77 6.30
N PHE A 149 -24.88 -2.58 5.63
CA PHE A 149 -24.52 -2.41 4.24
C PHE A 149 -24.38 -3.79 3.57
N ASN A 150 -24.54 -3.81 2.25
CA ASN A 150 -24.42 -5.00 1.42
C ASN A 150 -23.16 -4.93 0.57
N CYS A 151 -22.55 -6.10 0.36
CA CYS A 151 -21.48 -6.29 -0.62
C CYS A 151 -21.90 -7.41 -1.58
N MET A 152 -21.92 -7.11 -2.87
CA MET A 152 -22.31 -8.01 -3.95
C MET A 152 -21.13 -8.19 -4.91
N PRO A 153 -20.33 -9.26 -4.74
CA PRO A 153 -19.19 -9.52 -5.61
C PRO A 153 -19.62 -9.80 -7.05
N GLN A 154 -18.91 -9.27 -8.04
CA GLN A 154 -19.23 -9.47 -9.46
C GLN A 154 -19.20 -10.95 -9.87
N SER A 155 -18.27 -11.73 -9.29
CA SER A 155 -18.10 -13.16 -9.56
C SER A 155 -19.06 -14.06 -8.76
N GLY A 156 -19.89 -13.50 -7.87
CA GLY A 156 -20.63 -14.25 -6.87
C GLY A 156 -22.15 -14.23 -7.06
N SER A 157 -22.81 -15.36 -6.81
CA SER A 157 -24.27 -15.45 -6.68
C SER A 157 -24.81 -15.03 -5.30
N ARG A 158 -23.93 -14.54 -4.41
CA ARG A 158 -24.24 -14.33 -2.98
C ARG A 158 -23.96 -12.91 -2.53
N THR A 159 -25.00 -12.23 -2.06
CA THR A 159 -24.92 -10.97 -1.33
C THR A 159 -24.44 -11.19 0.09
N PHE A 160 -23.49 -10.39 0.55
CA PHE A 160 -23.05 -10.36 1.95
C PHE A 160 -23.70 -9.16 2.66
N CYS A 161 -24.71 -9.40 3.50
CA CYS A 161 -25.24 -8.38 4.40
C CYS A 161 -24.33 -8.26 5.64
N LEU A 162 -23.72 -7.09 5.80
CA LEU A 162 -22.76 -6.76 6.84
C LEU A 162 -23.32 -5.65 7.74
N CYS A 163 -22.93 -5.65 9.00
CA CYS A 163 -23.34 -4.64 9.96
C CYS A 163 -22.16 -4.24 10.85
N ALA A 164 -21.86 -2.95 10.84
CA ALA A 164 -20.85 -2.33 11.68
C ALA A 164 -21.36 -2.05 13.09
N THR A 165 -20.45 -1.74 14.01
CA THR A 165 -20.78 -1.40 15.40
C THR A 165 -21.14 0.07 15.60
N SER A 166 -20.81 0.93 14.64
CA SER A 166 -21.10 2.36 14.66
C SER A 166 -21.26 2.92 13.25
N ASN A 167 -21.79 4.14 13.13
CA ASN A 167 -21.85 4.85 11.85
C ASN A 167 -20.46 5.14 11.29
N GLN A 168 -19.49 5.46 12.16
CA GLN A 168 -18.11 5.73 11.77
C GLN A 168 -17.45 4.49 11.16
N GLU A 169 -17.62 3.33 11.80
CA GLU A 169 -17.12 2.06 11.28
C GLU A 169 -17.78 1.71 9.95
N MET A 170 -19.10 1.89 9.82
CA MET A 170 -19.79 1.64 8.56
C MET A 170 -19.22 2.51 7.42
N LYS A 171 -19.05 3.81 7.66
CA LYS A 171 -18.46 4.73 6.67
C LYS A 171 -17.05 4.32 6.28
N ARG A 172 -16.20 4.01 7.28
CA ARG A 172 -14.83 3.52 7.07
C ARG A 172 -14.80 2.27 6.18
N TRP A 173 -15.68 1.30 6.46
CA TRP A 173 -15.78 0.06 5.67
C TRP A 173 -16.32 0.30 4.27
N LEU A 174 -17.37 1.11 4.12
CA LEU A 174 -17.93 1.48 2.81
C LEU A 174 -16.88 2.15 1.93
N GLU A 175 -16.20 3.17 2.45
CA GLU A 175 -15.15 3.91 1.72
C GLU A 175 -14.04 2.95 1.26
N ALA A 176 -13.53 2.11 2.16
CA ALA A 176 -12.45 1.19 1.84
C ALA A 176 -12.89 0.12 0.81
N MET A 177 -14.07 -0.46 0.97
CA MET A 177 -14.58 -1.52 0.09
C MET A 177 -15.01 -0.99 -1.28
N GLN A 178 -15.67 0.16 -1.34
CA GLN A 178 -16.02 0.82 -2.61
C GLN A 178 -14.76 1.21 -3.39
N LYS A 179 -13.71 1.66 -2.69
CA LYS A 179 -12.42 1.99 -3.31
C LYS A 179 -11.74 0.74 -3.86
N ALA A 180 -11.76 -0.38 -3.12
CA ALA A 180 -11.25 -1.67 -3.55
C ALA A 180 -12.07 -2.32 -4.69
N ALA A 181 -13.35 -1.94 -4.81
CA ALA A 181 -14.23 -2.44 -5.85
C ALA A 181 -14.06 -1.77 -7.21
N ARG A 182 -13.47 -0.57 -7.23
CA ARG A 182 -13.11 0.07 -8.50
C ARG A 182 -12.01 -0.75 -9.17
N PRO A 183 -12.13 -1.07 -10.46
CA PRO A 183 -11.06 -1.74 -11.18
C PRO A 183 -9.80 -0.89 -11.05
N VAL A 184 -8.76 -1.51 -10.51
CA VAL A 184 -7.46 -0.86 -10.39
C VAL A 184 -6.91 -0.76 -11.81
N ARG A 185 -7.16 0.35 -12.50
CA ARG A 185 -6.19 0.83 -13.48
C ARG A 185 -4.97 1.18 -12.64
N GLN A 186 -4.01 0.25 -12.54
CA GLN A 186 -2.72 0.56 -11.95
C GLN A 186 -1.99 1.52 -12.89
N ASN A 187 -2.48 2.76 -13.01
CA ASN A 187 -1.63 3.87 -13.41
C ASN A 187 -0.76 4.14 -12.20
N HIS A 188 0.28 3.33 -12.08
CA HIS A 188 1.34 3.60 -11.12
C HIS A 188 1.85 5.02 -11.39
N VAL A 189 2.29 5.71 -10.35
CA VAL A 189 2.99 6.99 -10.47
C VAL A 189 4.16 6.91 -11.48
N TRP A 190 4.68 5.69 -11.73
CA TRP A 190 5.66 5.44 -12.79
C TRP A 190 5.10 5.63 -14.20
N GLU A 191 3.83 5.35 -14.49
CA GLU A 191 3.24 5.57 -15.82
C GLU A 191 3.13 7.05 -16.13
N ASP A 192 2.71 7.89 -15.18
CA ASP A 192 2.62 9.34 -15.42
C ASP A 192 4.01 9.98 -15.54
N VAL A 193 4.98 9.57 -14.72
CA VAL A 193 6.38 10.05 -14.79
C VAL A 193 7.06 9.53 -16.04
N THR A 194 6.85 8.26 -16.41
CA THR A 194 7.40 7.65 -17.61
C THR A 194 6.75 8.21 -18.85
N ALA A 195 5.43 8.43 -18.87
CA ALA A 195 4.73 9.08 -19.97
C ALA A 195 5.21 10.53 -20.13
N HIS A 196 5.38 11.27 -19.03
CA HIS A 196 5.95 12.61 -19.07
C HIS A 196 7.38 12.60 -19.63
N ASN A 197 8.28 11.79 -19.08
CA ASN A 197 9.67 11.70 -19.56
C ASN A 197 9.75 11.19 -21.01
N SER A 198 8.86 10.26 -21.41
CA SER A 198 8.76 9.76 -22.79
C SER A 198 8.30 10.85 -23.75
N SER A 199 7.51 11.83 -23.29
CA SER A 199 7.08 12.98 -24.09
C SER A 199 8.16 14.07 -24.26
N LEU A 200 9.30 13.95 -23.57
CA LEU A 200 10.37 14.93 -23.63
C LEU A 200 11.43 14.53 -24.68
N PRO A 201 12.07 15.51 -25.35
CA PRO A 201 13.25 15.24 -26.17
C PRO A 201 14.43 14.77 -25.31
N PRO A 202 15.39 14.02 -25.87
CA PRO A 202 16.55 13.48 -25.16
C PRO A 202 17.30 14.51 -24.30
N LEU A 203 17.42 15.73 -24.82
CA LEU A 203 18.17 16.82 -24.19
C LEU A 203 17.42 17.54 -23.06
N ALA A 204 16.11 17.32 -22.94
CA ALA A 204 15.29 17.91 -21.87
C ALA A 204 15.26 17.04 -20.60
N ILE A 205 15.74 15.79 -20.67
CA ILE A 205 15.82 14.91 -19.52
C ILE A 205 17.00 15.34 -18.62
N LYS A 206 16.69 15.84 -17.42
CA LYS A 206 17.68 16.32 -16.45
C LYS A 206 18.26 15.18 -15.61
N HIS A 207 19.57 15.23 -15.37
CA HIS A 207 20.31 14.26 -14.55
C HIS A 207 20.01 12.79 -14.89
N PRO A 208 20.24 12.35 -16.14
CA PRO A 208 20.15 10.94 -16.48
C PRO A 208 21.24 10.14 -15.78
N GLU A 209 20.95 8.89 -15.41
CA GLU A 209 21.92 7.96 -14.82
C GLU A 209 22.92 7.47 -15.86
N CYS A 210 22.46 7.24 -17.09
CA CYS A 210 23.30 6.83 -18.22
C CYS A 210 22.68 7.25 -19.56
N LEU A 211 23.54 7.47 -20.56
CA LEU A 211 23.18 7.87 -21.92
C LEU A 211 24.05 7.10 -22.92
N GLY A 212 23.49 6.60 -24.01
CA GLY A 212 24.30 5.90 -25.01
C GLY A 212 23.52 5.38 -26.20
N LEU A 213 24.24 4.84 -27.19
CA LEU A 213 23.64 4.17 -28.34
C LEU A 213 23.56 2.67 -28.08
N LEU A 214 22.37 2.10 -28.18
CA LEU A 214 22.15 0.66 -28.07
C LEU A 214 21.54 0.12 -29.37
N HIS A 215 21.90 -1.10 -29.73
CA HIS A 215 21.25 -1.81 -30.83
C HIS A 215 20.24 -2.80 -30.25
N GLN A 216 19.00 -2.74 -30.75
CA GLN A 216 17.93 -3.65 -30.39
C GLN A 216 17.53 -4.46 -31.63
N LEU A 217 17.42 -5.78 -31.48
CA LEU A 217 16.90 -6.66 -32.52
C LEU A 217 15.37 -6.56 -32.56
N GLU A 218 14.83 -6.06 -33.67
CA GLU A 218 13.40 -6.03 -33.92
C GLU A 218 12.93 -7.42 -34.36
N ARG A 219 12.22 -8.14 -33.48
CA ARG A 219 11.84 -9.55 -33.71
C ARG A 219 10.86 -9.76 -34.87
N SER A 220 10.13 -8.72 -35.28
CA SER A 220 9.19 -8.80 -36.40
C SER A 220 9.89 -8.75 -37.77
N THR A 221 11.03 -8.06 -37.85
CA THR A 221 11.76 -7.82 -39.11
C THR A 221 13.13 -8.49 -39.14
N ASP A 222 13.61 -9.00 -38.00
CA ASP A 222 14.95 -9.57 -37.80
C ASP A 222 16.08 -8.57 -38.12
N VAL A 223 15.82 -7.27 -37.92
CA VAL A 223 16.77 -6.18 -38.17
C VAL A 223 17.27 -5.60 -36.86
N TRP A 224 18.58 -5.32 -36.79
CA TRP A 224 19.18 -4.56 -35.70
C TRP A 224 18.97 -3.07 -35.92
N ILE A 225 18.22 -2.44 -35.02
CA ILE A 225 17.94 -1.00 -35.05
C ILE A 225 18.76 -0.33 -33.95
N GLN A 226 19.48 0.75 -34.32
CA GLN A 226 20.21 1.57 -33.36
C GLN A 226 19.28 2.62 -32.76
N HIS A 227 19.26 2.71 -31.43
CA HIS A 227 18.52 3.72 -30.68
C HIS A 227 19.47 4.56 -29.84
N TYR A 228 19.12 5.83 -29.65
CA TYR A 228 19.68 6.65 -28.59
C TYR A 228 18.90 6.39 -27.32
N CYS A 229 19.57 5.93 -26.27
CA CYS A 229 18.96 5.44 -25.05
C CYS A 229 19.33 6.31 -23.87
N ILE A 230 18.35 6.52 -22.98
CA ILE A 230 18.50 7.26 -21.73
C ILE A 230 18.03 6.38 -20.59
N LEU A 231 18.87 6.15 -19.59
CA LEU A 231 18.49 5.51 -18.32
C LEU A 231 18.24 6.59 -17.29
N LYS A 232 17.06 6.61 -16.68
CA LYS A 232 16.70 7.53 -15.61
C LYS A 232 15.63 6.93 -14.71
N ASP A 233 15.83 7.04 -13.41
CA ASP A 233 14.88 6.60 -12.38
C ASP A 233 14.50 5.11 -12.57
N GLY A 234 15.50 4.28 -12.93
CA GLY A 234 15.31 2.85 -13.22
C GLY A 234 14.58 2.52 -14.53
N CYS A 235 14.27 3.52 -15.36
CA CYS A 235 13.57 3.38 -16.62
C CYS A 235 14.49 3.64 -17.83
N LEU A 236 14.47 2.74 -18.82
CA LEU A 236 15.21 2.91 -20.07
C LEU A 236 14.30 3.46 -21.17
N TYR A 237 14.62 4.65 -21.68
CA TYR A 237 13.90 5.34 -22.75
C TYR A 237 14.63 5.19 -24.08
N PHE A 238 13.91 4.82 -25.15
CA PHE A 238 14.46 4.62 -26.48
C PHE A 238 14.03 5.75 -27.42
N TYR A 239 15.01 6.32 -28.12
CA TYR A 239 14.80 7.35 -29.13
C TYR A 239 15.39 6.91 -30.46
N ALA A 240 14.74 7.27 -31.57
CA ALA A 240 15.29 7.03 -32.90
C ALA A 240 16.58 7.81 -33.16
N SER A 241 16.73 9.00 -32.54
CA SER A 241 17.98 9.77 -32.57
C SER A 241 18.04 10.79 -31.44
N ILE A 242 19.19 11.43 -31.25
CA ILE A 242 19.35 12.56 -30.31
C ILE A 242 18.47 13.78 -30.65
N ARG A 243 17.96 13.88 -31.88
CA ARG A 243 17.07 14.96 -32.35
C ARG A 243 15.58 14.61 -32.21
N SER A 244 15.24 13.42 -31.69
CA SER A 244 13.86 13.02 -31.47
C SER A 244 13.16 13.95 -30.48
N THR A 245 11.87 14.19 -30.68
CA THR A 245 11.06 15.05 -29.79
C THR A 245 10.38 14.28 -28.67
N GLN A 246 10.30 12.95 -28.80
CA GLN A 246 9.71 12.02 -27.85
C GLN A 246 10.33 10.63 -28.01
N ALA A 247 10.19 9.78 -27.00
CA ALA A 247 10.60 8.37 -27.02
C ALA A 247 9.66 7.53 -27.90
N SER A 248 10.11 6.37 -28.34
CA SER A 248 9.34 5.48 -29.21
C SER A 248 8.24 4.71 -28.44
N ASP A 249 6.98 4.87 -28.88
CA ASP A 249 5.75 4.37 -28.21
C ASP A 249 5.64 2.84 -28.02
N GLY A 250 6.50 2.04 -28.66
CA GLY A 250 6.43 0.57 -28.64
C GLY A 250 7.27 -0.13 -27.58
N THR A 251 8.00 0.61 -26.75
CA THR A 251 9.04 0.06 -25.84
C THR A 251 9.16 0.89 -24.56
N THR A 252 8.03 1.42 -24.08
CA THR A 252 7.96 2.21 -22.84
C THR A 252 8.62 1.47 -21.69
N ALA A 253 9.59 2.16 -21.06
CA ALA A 253 10.39 1.79 -19.90
C ALA A 253 10.23 0.35 -19.43
N VAL A 254 11.23 -0.48 -19.73
CA VAL A 254 11.38 -1.76 -19.03
C VAL A 254 11.94 -1.42 -17.64
N PRO A 255 11.19 -1.63 -16.55
CA PRO A 255 11.79 -1.57 -15.21
C PRO A 255 12.86 -2.66 -15.14
N LEU A 256 14.09 -2.27 -14.80
CA LEU A 256 15.17 -3.21 -14.51
C LEU A 256 14.94 -3.95 -13.19
#